data_AF-A0A1Y0MXX3-F1
#
_entry.id   AF-A0A1Y0MXX3-F1
#
_cell.length_a   1.000
_cell.length_b   1.000
_cell.length_c   1.000
_cell.angle_alpha   90.00
_cell.angle_beta   90.00
_cell.angle_gamma   90.00
#
_symmetry.space_group_name_H-M   'P 1'
#
loop_
_entity.id
_entity.type
_entity.pdbx_description
1 polymer ?
#
loop_
_entity_poly.entity_id
_entity_poly.type
_entity_poly.pdbx_seq_one_letter_code
_entity_poly.pdbx_strand_id
1 'polypeptide(L)'
;MWNAVLVYYLKFLKHNIMKKGVIIIFGKNDLTISKNLSFKSSFSKKVKICLVNNGNDTKGLNFLYKLKESSKCDVSILNLRKEKESMLAVKAGVRFLTNTEDINIFVYANPKNILDKNLIKKILKISDEDLENKDDERVLLRRVYSFDELINC
;
A
#
# COMPACT_ATOMS: atom_id res chain seq x y z
N MET A 1 36.50 -16.58 -9.39
CA MET A 1 36.31 -15.12 -9.30
C MET A 1 34.98 -14.65 -9.92
N TRP A 2 34.52 -15.22 -11.04
CA TRP A 2 33.24 -14.89 -11.69
C TRP A 2 31.97 -15.11 -10.85
N ASN A 3 31.93 -16.13 -9.99
CA ASN A 3 30.77 -16.39 -9.13
C ASN A 3 30.52 -15.28 -8.09
N ALA A 4 31.57 -14.62 -7.59
CA ALA A 4 31.40 -13.54 -6.62
C ALA A 4 30.78 -12.29 -7.27
N VAL A 5 31.22 -11.95 -8.49
CA VAL A 5 30.67 -10.84 -9.28
C VAL A 5 29.22 -11.14 -9.68
N LEU A 6 28.91 -12.36 -10.14
CA LEU A 6 27.56 -12.75 -10.50
C LEU A 6 26.61 -12.75 -9.29
N VAL A 7 27.07 -13.23 -8.12
CA VAL A 7 26.30 -13.17 -6.87
C VAL A 7 26.10 -11.71 -6.42
N TYR A 8 27.11 -10.85 -6.53
CA TYR A 8 26.98 -9.44 -6.20
C TYR A 8 26.02 -8.72 -7.14
N TYR A 9 26.11 -8.99 -8.45
CA TYR A 9 25.26 -8.43 -9.48
C TYR A 9 23.81 -8.92 -9.34
N LEU A 10 23.60 -10.20 -9.04
CA LEU A 10 22.28 -10.75 -8.73
C LEU A 10 21.72 -10.19 -7.43
N LYS A 11 22.55 -9.96 -6.40
CA LYS A 11 22.15 -9.35 -5.12
C LYS A 11 21.82 -7.86 -5.31
N PHE A 12 22.56 -7.16 -6.17
CA PHE A 12 22.31 -5.79 -6.62
C PHE A 12 21.02 -5.68 -7.46
N LEU A 13 20.80 -6.60 -8.41
CA LEU A 13 19.55 -6.69 -9.18
C LEU A 13 18.34 -7.08 -8.31
N LYS A 14 18.53 -7.94 -7.30
CA LYS A 14 17.48 -8.25 -6.30
C LYS A 14 17.15 -7.05 -5.41
N HIS A 15 18.10 -6.13 -5.23
CA HIS A 15 17.95 -4.89 -4.46
C HIS A 15 17.28 -3.77 -5.27
N ASN A 16 17.33 -3.82 -6.60
CA ASN A 16 16.72 -2.81 -7.50
C ASN A 16 15.29 -3.15 -7.96
N ILE A 17 14.59 -4.08 -7.31
CA ILE A 17 13.15 -4.24 -7.52
C ILE A 17 12.46 -3.20 -6.63
N MET A 18 12.04 -2.09 -7.23
CA MET A 18 11.31 -1.03 -6.53
C MET A 18 10.17 -1.58 -5.69
N LYS A 19 10.20 -1.28 -4.39
CA LYS A 19 9.17 -1.72 -3.46
C LYS A 19 8.00 -0.75 -3.49
N LYS A 20 6.79 -1.31 -3.47
CA LYS A 20 5.55 -0.55 -3.60
C LYS A 20 4.70 -0.74 -2.35
N GLY A 21 4.24 0.36 -1.77
CA GLY A 21 3.32 0.40 -0.65
C GLY A 21 1.91 0.69 -1.13
N VAL A 22 0.94 -0.09 -0.67
CA VAL A 22 -0.49 0.19 -0.87
C VAL A 22 -1.09 0.56 0.46
N ILE A 23 -1.76 1.71 0.53
CA ILE A 23 -2.41 2.22 1.72
C ILE A 23 -3.91 2.21 1.46
N ILE A 24 -4.67 1.46 2.24
CA ILE A 24 -6.13 1.51 2.18
C ILE A 24 -6.68 2.08 3.46
N ILE A 25 -7.50 3.13 3.33
CA ILE A 25 -8.10 3.82 4.46
C ILE A 25 -9.51 3.28 4.67
N PHE A 26 -9.79 2.82 5.88
CA PHE A 26 -11.12 2.39 6.30
C PHE A 26 -11.69 3.42 7.27
N GLY A 27 -12.76 4.10 6.85
CA GLY A 27 -13.61 4.87 7.73
C GLY A 27 -14.72 4.03 8.36
N LYS A 28 -15.47 4.64 9.27
CA LYS A 28 -16.57 3.98 10.01
C LYS A 28 -17.66 3.39 9.10
N ASN A 29 -17.95 4.07 7.99
CA ASN A 29 -19.02 3.68 7.07
C ASN A 29 -18.58 2.67 6.00
N ASP A 30 -17.28 2.40 5.86
CA ASP A 30 -16.77 1.50 4.82
C ASP A 30 -16.98 0.01 5.17
N LEU A 31 -17.34 -0.28 6.42
CA LEU A 31 -17.55 -1.63 6.94
C LEU A 31 -18.78 -2.33 6.39
N THR A 32 -19.80 -1.58 6.00
CA THR A 32 -21.01 -2.12 5.37
C THR A 32 -20.74 -2.59 3.95
N ILE A 33 -19.84 -1.90 3.25
CA ILE A 33 -19.42 -2.23 1.88
C ILE A 33 -18.41 -3.38 1.88
N SER A 34 -17.68 -3.57 2.98
CA SER A 34 -16.57 -4.52 3.06
C SER A 34 -16.92 -5.91 3.62
N LYS A 35 -18.18 -6.21 3.95
CA LYS A 35 -18.55 -7.56 4.43
C LYS A 35 -18.28 -8.68 3.41
N ASN A 36 -18.25 -8.34 2.12
CA ASN A 36 -17.95 -9.28 1.03
C ASN A 36 -16.51 -9.16 0.50
N LEU A 37 -15.67 -8.37 1.18
CA LEU A 37 -14.30 -8.14 0.76
C LEU A 37 -13.44 -9.35 1.12
N SER A 38 -13.09 -10.15 0.11
CA SER A 38 -12.11 -11.22 0.24
C SER A 38 -10.81 -10.75 -0.42
N PHE A 39 -9.72 -10.74 0.35
CA PHE A 39 -8.37 -10.64 -0.22
C PHE A 39 -8.08 -11.91 -1.01
N LYS A 40 -8.56 -12.00 -2.25
CA LYS A 40 -8.19 -13.09 -3.17
C LYS A 40 -6.72 -12.93 -3.53
N SER A 41 -5.83 -13.55 -2.75
CA SER A 41 -4.45 -14.04 -3.01
C SER A 41 -3.55 -13.34 -4.06
N SER A 42 -3.85 -12.12 -4.50
CA SER A 42 -3.27 -11.55 -5.72
C SER A 42 -2.09 -10.64 -5.42
N PHE A 43 -1.77 -10.38 -4.15
CA PHE A 43 -0.62 -9.56 -3.80
C PHE A 43 0.61 -10.45 -3.72
N SER A 44 1.51 -10.25 -4.68
CA SER A 44 2.85 -10.79 -4.63
C SER A 44 3.61 -10.23 -3.42
N LYS A 45 4.64 -10.93 -2.94
CA LYS A 45 5.57 -10.44 -1.88
C LYS A 45 6.24 -9.09 -2.19
N LYS A 46 6.08 -8.56 -3.41
CA LYS A 46 6.66 -7.28 -3.87
C LYS A 46 5.84 -6.05 -3.44
N VAL A 47 4.62 -6.24 -2.92
CA VAL A 47 3.75 -5.15 -2.48
C VAL A 47 3.48 -5.27 -1.00
N LYS A 48 3.69 -4.18 -0.27
CA LYS A 48 3.37 -4.07 1.16
C LYS A 48 2.03 -3.37 1.32
N ILE A 49 1.14 -3.94 2.11
CA ILE A 49 -0.22 -3.42 2.28
C ILE A 49 -0.34 -2.86 3.69
N CYS A 50 -0.79 -1.61 3.81
CA CYS A 50 -1.18 -1.00 5.07
C CYS A 50 -2.68 -0.75 5.05
N LEU A 51 -3.40 -1.41 5.97
CA LEU A 51 -4.80 -1.13 6.24
C LEU A 51 -4.88 -0.14 7.39
N VAL A 52 -5.38 1.06 7.12
CA VAL A 52 -5.51 2.14 8.10
C VAL A 52 -6.93 2.13 8.64
N ASN A 53 -7.09 1.82 9.93
CA ASN A 53 -8.34 2.08 10.65
C ASN A 53 -8.39 3.57 11.01
N ASN A 54 -9.20 4.34 10.29
CA ASN A 54 -9.27 5.78 10.45
C ASN A 54 -10.26 6.16 11.57
N GLY A 55 -9.76 6.12 12.80
CA GLY A 55 -10.55 6.31 13.99
C GLY A 55 -10.55 5.06 14.86
N ASN A 56 -11.05 5.20 16.07
CA ASN A 56 -11.01 4.13 17.06
C ASN A 56 -12.31 3.31 17.06
N ASP A 57 -12.69 2.76 15.90
CA ASP A 57 -13.81 1.83 15.82
C ASP A 57 -13.32 0.39 16.00
N THR A 58 -13.75 -0.25 17.09
CA THR A 58 -13.42 -1.64 17.42
C THR A 58 -13.97 -2.62 16.38
N LYS A 59 -15.14 -2.32 15.79
CA LYS A 59 -15.72 -3.18 14.74
C LYS A 59 -14.86 -3.14 13.49
N GLY A 60 -14.44 -1.95 13.09
CA GLY A 60 -13.49 -1.74 11.99
C GLY A 60 -12.19 -2.47 12.21
N LEU A 61 -11.58 -2.29 13.38
CA LEU A 61 -10.31 -2.94 13.70
C LEU A 61 -10.39 -4.47 13.64
N ASN A 62 -11.43 -5.07 14.24
CA ASN A 62 -11.66 -6.52 14.20
C ASN A 62 -11.84 -7.03 12.77
N PHE A 63 -12.51 -6.27 11.91
CA PHE A 63 -12.65 -6.60 10.50
C PHE A 63 -11.29 -6.60 9.77
N LEU A 64 -10.44 -5.61 10.02
CA LEU A 64 -9.10 -5.56 9.44
C LEU A 64 -8.22 -6.74 9.88
N TYR A 65 -8.32 -7.18 11.15
CA TYR A 65 -7.60 -8.35 11.62
C TYR A 65 -8.07 -9.64 10.90
N LYS A 66 -9.38 -9.84 10.75
CA LYS A 66 -9.92 -10.96 9.96
C LYS A 66 -9.45 -10.93 8.50
N LEU A 67 -9.39 -9.74 7.91
CA LEU A 67 -8.86 -9.57 6.56
C LEU A 67 -7.38 -9.94 6.48
N LYS A 68 -6.57 -9.52 7.45
CA LYS A 68 -5.15 -9.87 7.54
C LYS A 68 -4.96 -11.38 7.66
N GLU A 69 -5.67 -12.03 8.58
CA GLU A 69 -5.59 -13.48 8.84
C GLU A 69 -5.99 -14.33 7.63
N SER A 70 -7.00 -13.89 6.88
CA SER A 70 -7.44 -14.57 5.65
C SER A 70 -6.55 -14.31 4.44
N SER A 71 -5.66 -13.30 4.51
CA SER A 71 -4.77 -12.94 3.42
C SER A 71 -3.49 -13.79 3.42
N LYS A 72 -2.99 -14.13 2.23
CA LYS A 72 -1.65 -14.74 2.05
C LYS A 72 -0.55 -13.70 1.85
N CYS A 73 -0.87 -12.44 2.10
CA CYS A 73 -0.10 -11.27 1.70
C CYS A 73 0.47 -10.58 2.93
N ASP A 74 1.54 -9.80 2.75
CA ASP A 74 2.12 -9.09 3.87
C ASP A 74 1.31 -7.81 4.16
N VAL A 75 0.42 -7.94 5.14
CA VAL A 75 -0.53 -6.91 5.56
C VAL A 75 -0.16 -6.39 6.94
N SER A 76 0.04 -5.09 7.01
CA SER A 76 0.14 -4.33 8.25
C SER A 76 -1.15 -3.57 8.53
N ILE A 77 -1.48 -3.40 9.82
CA ILE A 77 -2.66 -2.66 10.26
C ILE A 77 -2.19 -1.46 11.08
N LEU A 78 -2.63 -0.26 10.70
CA LEU A 78 -2.40 0.97 11.44
C LEU A 78 -3.72 1.43 12.06
N ASN A 79 -3.78 1.49 13.39
CA ASN A 79 -4.95 2.00 14.11
C ASN A 79 -4.77 3.48 14.49
N LEU A 80 -5.62 4.36 13.96
CA LEU A 80 -5.59 5.78 14.31
C LEU A 80 -6.52 6.06 15.51
N ARG A 81 -5.99 6.70 16.55
CA ARG A 81 -6.75 7.00 17.78
C ARG A 81 -7.97 7.90 17.57
N LYS A 82 -7.91 8.77 16.57
CA LYS A 82 -8.98 9.71 16.20
C LYS A 82 -9.15 9.67 14.70
N GLU A 83 -10.38 9.85 14.25
CA GLU A 83 -10.68 10.02 12.84
C GLU A 83 -9.95 11.25 12.31
N LYS A 84 -9.42 11.11 11.11
CA LYS A 84 -8.68 12.16 10.40
C LYS A 84 -9.28 12.34 9.03
N GLU A 85 -9.07 13.53 8.47
CA GLU A 85 -9.32 13.76 7.06
C GLU A 85 -8.51 12.79 6.20
N SER A 86 -9.05 12.41 5.03
CA SER A 86 -8.52 11.33 4.19
C SER A 86 -7.01 11.43 3.96
N MET A 87 -6.51 12.59 3.50
CA MET A 87 -5.08 12.76 3.21
C MET A 87 -4.21 12.74 4.48
N LEU A 88 -4.73 13.16 5.63
CA LEU A 88 -4.01 13.03 6.91
C LEU A 88 -3.90 11.55 7.34
N ALA A 89 -4.91 10.75 7.05
CA ALA A 89 -4.86 9.30 7.25
C ALA A 89 -3.87 8.64 6.27
N VAL A 90 -3.83 9.07 4.99
CA VAL A 90 -2.82 8.62 4.01
C VAL A 90 -1.41 8.90 4.55
N LYS A 91 -1.14 10.14 4.98
CA LYS A 91 0.18 10.55 5.51
C LYS A 91 0.59 9.69 6.71
N ALA A 92 -0.35 9.32 7.57
CA ALA A 92 -0.08 8.42 8.69
C ALA A 92 0.32 7.02 8.22
N GLY A 93 -0.38 6.48 7.21
CA GLY A 93 -0.05 5.20 6.57
C GLY A 93 1.32 5.21 5.89
N VAL A 94 1.64 6.27 5.14
CA VAL A 94 2.95 6.45 4.47
C VAL A 94 4.06 6.44 5.51
N ARG A 95 3.92 7.24 6.58
CA ARG A 95 4.91 7.32 7.65
C ARG A 95 5.10 5.99 8.35
N PHE A 96 4.01 5.29 8.63
CA PHE A 96 4.06 3.96 9.23
C PHE A 96 4.84 2.98 8.36
N LEU A 97 4.53 2.91 7.06
CA LEU A 97 5.21 2.01 6.13
C LEU A 97 6.68 2.37 5.91
N THR A 98 7.01 3.65 5.78
CA THR A 98 8.39 4.14 5.61
C THR A 98 9.26 3.79 6.82
N ASN A 99 8.69 3.83 8.03
CA ASN A 99 9.43 3.44 9.24
C ASN A 99 9.72 1.93 9.29
N THR A 100 8.93 1.12 8.60
CA THR A 100 9.08 -0.34 8.60
C THR A 100 9.89 -0.84 7.40
N GLU A 101 9.85 -0.16 6.26
CA GLU A 101 10.46 -0.58 5.01
C GLU A 101 10.87 0.57 4.12
N ASP A 102 11.91 0.33 3.32
CA ASP A 102 12.34 1.23 2.24
C ASP A 102 11.43 1.05 1.01
N ILE A 103 10.36 1.84 0.96
CA ILE A 103 9.35 1.82 -0.11
C ILE A 103 9.59 2.99 -1.07
N ASN A 104 9.63 2.69 -2.36
CA ASN A 104 9.84 3.67 -3.42
C ASN A 104 8.56 4.45 -3.72
N ILE A 105 7.44 3.75 -3.95
CA ILE A 105 6.17 4.36 -4.36
C ILE A 105 5.06 3.96 -3.41
N PHE A 106 4.21 4.92 -3.06
CA PHE A 106 2.98 4.70 -2.30
C PHE A 106 1.76 4.93 -3.17
N VAL A 107 0.81 4.02 -3.07
CA VAL A 107 -0.49 4.13 -3.71
C VAL A 107 -1.56 4.09 -2.64
N TYR A 108 -2.45 5.07 -2.60
CA TYR A 108 -3.59 5.04 -1.70
C TYR A 108 -4.90 4.79 -2.43
N ALA A 109 -5.79 4.02 -1.82
CA ALA A 109 -7.07 3.64 -2.41
C ALA A 109 -8.17 3.56 -1.35
N ASN A 110 -9.41 3.65 -1.81
CA ASN A 110 -10.58 3.36 -0.99
C ASN A 110 -10.81 1.84 -0.88
N PRO A 111 -11.49 1.37 0.18
CA PRO A 111 -11.74 -0.06 0.41
C PRO A 111 -12.42 -0.75 -0.76
N LYS A 112 -13.34 -0.06 -1.45
CA LYS A 112 -14.04 -0.54 -2.65
C LYS A 112 -13.07 -1.06 -3.73
N ASN A 113 -11.90 -0.46 -3.84
CA ASN A 113 -10.93 -0.74 -4.88
C ASN A 113 -10.06 -1.97 -4.57
N ILE A 114 -10.04 -2.46 -3.31
CA ILE A 114 -9.28 -3.66 -2.92
C ILE A 114 -9.72 -4.91 -3.73
N LEU A 115 -11.00 -4.97 -4.12
CA LEU A 115 -11.55 -6.11 -4.86
C LEU A 115 -11.04 -6.19 -6.31
N ASP A 116 -10.46 -5.11 -6.82
CA ASP A 116 -10.05 -5.05 -8.21
C ASP A 116 -8.68 -5.73 -8.39
N LYS A 117 -8.68 -6.92 -9.02
CA LYS A 117 -7.44 -7.60 -9.42
C LYS A 117 -6.61 -6.77 -10.41
N ASN A 118 -7.24 -5.88 -11.17
CA ASN A 118 -6.54 -5.01 -12.10
C ASN A 118 -5.73 -3.94 -11.36
N LEU A 119 -6.18 -3.49 -10.19
CA LEU A 119 -5.44 -2.56 -9.34
C LEU A 119 -4.04 -3.09 -9.03
N ILE A 120 -3.92 -4.35 -8.59
CA ILE A 120 -2.62 -4.93 -8.25
C ILE A 120 -1.74 -5.15 -9.46
N LYS A 121 -2.31 -5.57 -10.58
CA LYS A 121 -1.55 -5.70 -11.82
C LYS A 121 -1.03 -4.36 -12.31
N LYS A 122 -1.83 -3.29 -12.24
CA LYS A 122 -1.40 -1.92 -12.58
C LYS A 122 -0.30 -1.44 -11.65
N ILE A 123 -0.51 -1.54 -10.33
CA ILE A 123 0.51 -1.17 -9.32
C ILE A 123 1.82 -1.92 -9.56
N LEU A 124 1.78 -3.22 -9.86
CA LEU A 124 2.98 -3.99 -10.15
C LEU A 124 3.71 -3.54 -11.43
N LYS A 125 3.00 -3.04 -12.44
CA LYS A 125 3.57 -2.60 -13.73
C LYS A 125 4.16 -1.20 -13.71
N ILE A 126 3.67 -0.31 -12.84
CA ILE A 126 4.13 1.08 -12.76
C ILE A 126 5.64 1.15 -12.50
N SER A 127 6.36 1.87 -13.35
CA SER A 127 7.76 2.23 -13.17
C SER A 127 7.87 3.68 -12.69
N ASP A 128 9.05 4.09 -12.18
CA ASP A 128 9.29 5.50 -11.79
C ASP A 128 9.17 6.46 -12.99
N GLU A 129 9.37 5.98 -14.22
CA GLU A 129 9.26 6.76 -15.46
C GLU A 129 7.81 7.09 -15.84
N ASP A 130 6.84 6.28 -15.37
CA ASP A 130 5.41 6.47 -15.65
C ASP A 130 4.76 7.51 -14.72
N LEU A 131 5.52 8.06 -13.77
CA LEU A 131 4.97 8.89 -12.69
C LEU A 131 5.38 10.35 -12.85
N GLU A 132 4.38 11.23 -12.88
CA GLU A 132 4.61 12.67 -12.88
C GLU A 132 5.31 13.11 -11.59
N ASN A 133 6.37 13.91 -11.73
CA ASN A 133 7.05 14.51 -10.59
C ASN A 133 6.10 15.47 -9.87
N LYS A 134 5.70 15.12 -8.64
CA LYS A 134 4.89 15.99 -7.79
C LYS A 134 5.77 16.99 -7.03
N ASP A 135 5.40 18.26 -7.09
CA ASP A 135 5.95 19.30 -6.22
C ASP A 135 5.21 19.31 -4.88
N ASP A 136 5.77 18.59 -3.90
CA ASP A 136 5.39 18.67 -2.48
C ASP A 136 6.62 19.08 -1.66
N GLU A 137 6.47 19.99 -0.69
CA GLU A 137 7.57 20.38 0.20
C GLU A 137 8.16 19.16 0.94
N ARG A 138 7.33 18.14 1.21
CA ARG A 138 7.74 16.89 1.84
C ARG A 138 8.10 15.88 0.77
N VAL A 139 9.40 15.60 0.65
CA VAL A 139 9.98 14.64 -0.30
C VAL A 139 9.27 13.28 -0.29
N LEU A 140 8.83 12.80 0.89
CA LEU A 140 8.10 11.53 1.02
C LEU A 140 6.73 11.51 0.33
N LEU A 141 6.06 12.66 0.26
CA LEU A 141 4.71 12.76 -0.32
C LEU A 141 4.73 12.91 -1.84
N ARG A 142 5.86 13.31 -2.41
CA ARG A 142 6.07 13.35 -3.87
C ARG A 142 5.88 11.99 -4.53
N ARG A 143 6.00 10.91 -3.74
CA ARG A 143 5.88 9.53 -4.19
C ARG A 143 4.56 8.88 -3.81
N VAL A 144 3.54 9.69 -3.47
CA VAL A 144 2.22 9.23 -3.06
C VAL A 144 1.20 9.53 -4.15
N TYR A 145 0.57 8.48 -4.66
CA TYR A 145 -0.40 8.55 -5.75
C TYR A 145 -1.74 7.97 -5.33
N SER A 146 -2.83 8.56 -5.80
CA SER A 146 -4.15 7.96 -5.65
C SER A 146 -4.31 6.83 -6.66
N PHE A 147 -5.15 5.85 -6.36
CA PHE A 147 -5.48 4.82 -7.34
C PHE A 147 -6.07 5.39 -8.64
N ASP A 148 -6.89 6.44 -8.54
CA ASP A 148 -7.54 7.04 -9.70
C ASP A 148 -6.54 7.77 -10.61
N GLU A 149 -5.51 8.40 -10.05
CA GLU A 149 -4.38 8.95 -10.80
C GLU A 149 -3.70 7.87 -11.64
N LEU A 150 -3.50 6.68 -11.06
CA LEU A 150 -2.85 5.55 -11.74
C LEU A 150 -3.75 4.82 -12.75
N ILE A 151 -5.08 4.99 -12.67
CA ILE A 151 -5.98 4.42 -13.68
C ILE A 151 -5.86 5.20 -15.00
N ASN A 152 -5.64 6.51 -14.90
CA ASN A 152 -5.67 7.46 -16.01
C ASN A 152 -4.29 7.77 -16.61
N CYS A 153 -3.22 7.17 -16.08
CA CYS A 153 -1.90 7.11 -16.71
C CYS A 153 -1.89 6.12 -17.90
#